data_AF-A0A496PR53-F1
#
_entry.id   AF-A0A496PR53-F1
#
_cell.length_a   1.000
_cell.length_b   1.000
_cell.length_c   1.000
_cell.angle_alpha   90.00
_cell.angle_beta   90.00
_cell.angle_gamma   90.00
#
_symmetry.space_group_name_H-M   'P 1'
#
loop_
_entity.id
_entity.type
_entity.pdbx_description
1 polymer ?
#
loop_
_entity_poly.entity_id
_entity_poly.type
_entity_poly.pdbx_seq_one_letter_code
_entity_poly.pdbx_strand_id
1 'polypeptide(L)'
;MKKKWLRFSMGWKAIASVALGVMAVMGWYLLVYSFPSKPFNEEQLIWDAVWLDAWALMFFLVLIVVWCSPSRWRIKAPLLIGVFAFYGLVVISVIFNGTPFGFNGCWGDQKFRTSMVLKFTTWFIPGDYFYKDLPAFYPPIYYYMLALIARLFSIEAFKMIKIGSQLLYLCGPFILYFLWRQLVSRYRAFLVVLFTFLFYSMEKIVPLGAPHAFVANALFIPW
;
A
#
# COMPACT_ATOMS: atom_id res chain seq x y z
N MET A 1 -0.86 -31.59 -32.82
CA MET A 1 -0.52 -31.15 -31.44
C MET A 1 -0.84 -29.68 -31.09
N LYS A 2 -0.75 -28.68 -31.99
CA LYS A 2 -0.98 -27.25 -31.65
C LYS A 2 -2.41 -26.88 -31.17
N LYS A 3 -3.47 -27.57 -31.62
CA LYS A 3 -4.87 -27.27 -31.24
C LYS A 3 -5.21 -27.55 -29.76
N LYS A 4 -4.56 -28.54 -29.11
CA LYS A 4 -4.84 -28.91 -27.70
C LYS A 4 -4.32 -27.84 -26.71
N TRP A 5 -3.16 -27.24 -27.04
CA TRP A 5 -2.55 -26.16 -26.27
C TRP A 5 -3.35 -24.85 -26.32
N LEU A 6 -3.94 -24.52 -27.48
CA LEU A 6 -4.78 -23.33 -27.64
C LEU A 6 -6.04 -23.38 -26.77
N ARG A 7 -6.72 -24.55 -26.68
CA ARG A 7 -7.89 -24.73 -25.80
C ARG A 7 -7.54 -24.60 -24.32
N PHE A 8 -6.41 -25.15 -23.88
CA PHE A 8 -5.96 -25.03 -22.49
C PHE A 8 -5.61 -23.58 -22.11
N SER A 9 -5.03 -22.82 -23.05
CA SER A 9 -4.69 -21.41 -22.83
C SER A 9 -5.90 -20.48 -22.70
N MET A 10 -7.04 -20.81 -23.34
CA MET A 10 -8.27 -20.04 -23.20
C MET A 10 -8.91 -20.23 -21.82
N GLY A 11 -8.86 -21.45 -21.27
CA GLY A 11 -9.39 -21.74 -19.93
C GLY A 11 -8.71 -20.91 -18.83
N TRP A 12 -7.38 -20.83 -18.84
CA TRP A 12 -6.64 -20.04 -17.85
C TRP A 12 -6.93 -18.55 -17.89
N LYS A 13 -7.15 -17.97 -19.08
CA LYS A 13 -7.50 -16.55 -19.20
C LYS A 13 -8.86 -16.27 -18.57
N ALA A 14 -9.85 -17.13 -18.83
CA ALA A 14 -11.17 -17.00 -18.23
C ALA A 14 -11.10 -17.13 -16.70
N ILE A 15 -10.41 -18.15 -16.19
CA ILE A 15 -10.24 -18.37 -14.74
C ILE A 15 -9.54 -17.17 -14.08
N ALA A 16 -8.44 -16.68 -14.65
CA ALA A 16 -7.73 -15.53 -14.12
C ALA A 16 -8.58 -14.25 -14.14
N SER A 17 -9.33 -14.01 -15.22
CA SER A 17 -10.22 -12.85 -15.31
C SER A 17 -11.36 -12.91 -14.29
N VAL A 18 -11.96 -14.08 -14.08
CA VAL A 18 -13.00 -14.27 -13.05
C VAL A 18 -12.42 -14.05 -11.66
N ALA A 19 -11.28 -14.66 -11.34
CA ALA A 19 -10.64 -14.51 -10.04
C ALA A 19 -10.27 -13.04 -9.75
N LEU A 20 -9.68 -12.34 -10.73
CA LEU A 20 -9.37 -10.91 -10.62
C LEU A 20 -10.65 -10.06 -10.48
N GLY A 21 -11.71 -10.39 -11.21
CA GLY A 21 -12.98 -9.69 -11.14
C GLY A 21 -13.64 -9.83 -9.76
N VAL A 22 -13.68 -11.04 -9.21
CA VAL A 22 -14.21 -11.30 -7.86
C VAL A 22 -13.39 -10.55 -6.81
N MET A 23 -12.06 -10.60 -6.90
CA MET A 23 -11.19 -9.84 -6.00
C MET A 23 -11.41 -8.33 -6.11
N ALA A 24 -11.59 -7.79 -7.32
CA ALA A 24 -11.86 -6.37 -7.52
C ALA A 24 -13.20 -5.96 -6.88
N VAL A 25 -14.25 -6.76 -7.05
CA VAL A 25 -15.56 -6.52 -6.43
C VAL A 25 -15.50 -6.58 -4.91
N MET A 26 -14.87 -7.62 -4.35
CA MET A 26 -14.71 -7.76 -2.90
C MET A 26 -13.85 -6.65 -2.32
N GLY A 27 -12.73 -6.32 -2.95
CA GLY A 27 -11.86 -5.25 -2.49
C GLY A 27 -12.55 -3.89 -2.56
N TRP A 28 -13.31 -3.61 -3.63
CA TRP A 28 -14.13 -2.41 -3.72
C TRP A 28 -15.18 -2.34 -2.61
N TYR A 29 -15.88 -3.44 -2.36
CA TYR A 29 -16.82 -3.55 -1.25
C TYR A 29 -16.14 -3.24 0.10
N LEU A 30 -14.97 -3.80 0.36
CA LEU A 30 -14.23 -3.58 1.61
C LEU A 30 -13.71 -2.14 1.75
N LEU A 31 -13.31 -1.50 0.65
CA LEU A 31 -12.96 -0.09 0.65
C LEU A 31 -14.18 0.76 1.02
N VAL A 32 -15.33 0.54 0.37
CA VAL A 32 -16.57 1.24 0.72
C VAL A 32 -16.98 0.94 2.16
N TYR A 33 -16.85 -0.30 2.62
CA TYR A 33 -17.16 -0.70 3.98
C TYR A 33 -16.33 0.04 5.03
N SER A 34 -15.08 0.36 4.71
CA SER A 34 -14.14 1.04 5.60
C SER A 34 -14.28 2.58 5.60
N PHE A 35 -15.23 3.12 4.81
CA PHE A 35 -15.49 4.56 4.68
C PHE A 35 -17.00 4.85 4.79
N PRO A 36 -17.45 5.85 5.58
CA PRO A 36 -16.70 6.78 6.43
C PRO A 36 -16.29 6.15 7.77
N SER A 37 -15.52 6.90 8.57
CA SER A 37 -15.15 6.50 9.94
C SER A 37 -16.40 6.19 10.78
N LYS A 38 -16.48 4.96 11.27
CA LYS A 38 -17.52 4.50 12.20
C LYS A 38 -16.99 4.62 13.65
N PRO A 39 -17.85 4.83 14.66
CA PRO A 39 -17.45 4.69 16.05
C PRO A 39 -16.86 3.29 16.31
N PHE A 40 -15.86 3.21 17.19
CA PHE A 40 -15.31 1.93 17.59
C PHE A 40 -16.38 1.07 18.28
N ASN A 41 -16.45 -0.21 17.90
CA ASN A 41 -17.28 -1.23 18.51
C ASN A 41 -16.52 -2.57 18.45
N GLU A 42 -16.54 -3.36 19.52
CA GLU A 42 -15.92 -4.70 19.57
C GLU A 42 -16.48 -5.63 18.50
N GLU A 43 -17.79 -5.56 18.24
CA GLU A 43 -18.42 -6.35 17.18
C GLU A 43 -17.84 -5.98 15.81
N GLN A 44 -17.62 -4.69 15.56
CA GLN A 44 -17.02 -4.20 14.32
C GLN A 44 -15.58 -4.71 14.17
N LEU A 45 -14.80 -4.77 15.26
CA LEU A 45 -13.45 -5.32 15.25
C LEU A 45 -13.43 -6.82 14.88
N ILE A 46 -14.39 -7.60 15.39
CA ILE A 46 -14.53 -9.03 15.02
C ILE A 46 -14.81 -9.16 13.53
N TRP A 47 -15.74 -8.36 13.00
CA TRP A 47 -16.05 -8.38 11.57
C TRP A 47 -14.88 -7.91 10.70
N ASP A 48 -14.13 -6.89 11.12
CA ASP A 48 -12.93 -6.44 10.43
C ASP A 48 -11.88 -7.57 10.35
N ALA A 49 -11.69 -8.35 11.41
CA ALA A 49 -10.80 -9.51 11.40
C ALA A 49 -11.30 -10.62 10.44
N VAL A 50 -12.58 -10.96 10.48
CA VAL A 50 -13.18 -11.94 9.55
C VAL A 50 -13.02 -11.50 8.09
N TRP A 51 -13.21 -10.20 7.80
CA TRP A 51 -13.02 -9.66 6.46
C TRP A 51 -11.56 -9.70 6.01
N LEU A 52 -10.61 -9.44 6.92
CA LEU A 52 -9.18 -9.54 6.63
C LEU A 52 -8.78 -10.98 6.31
N ASP A 53 -9.32 -11.98 7.03
CA ASP A 53 -9.06 -13.40 6.75
C ASP A 53 -9.62 -13.80 5.38
N ALA A 54 -10.89 -13.45 5.10
CA ALA A 54 -11.51 -13.71 3.81
C ALA A 54 -10.75 -13.02 2.66
N TRP A 55 -10.28 -11.79 2.89
CA TRP A 55 -9.50 -11.03 1.93
C TRP A 55 -8.11 -11.64 1.67
N ALA A 56 -7.44 -12.13 2.72
CA ALA A 56 -6.17 -12.84 2.59
C ALA A 56 -6.33 -14.13 1.78
N LEU A 57 -7.37 -14.93 2.05
CA LEU A 57 -7.68 -16.14 1.28
C LEU A 57 -7.92 -15.82 -0.20
N MET A 58 -8.71 -14.77 -0.50
CA MET A 58 -8.94 -14.31 -1.86
C MET A 58 -7.64 -13.89 -2.55
N PHE A 59 -6.79 -13.12 -1.86
CA PHE A 59 -5.49 -12.69 -2.37
C PHE A 59 -4.60 -13.89 -2.73
N PHE A 60 -4.45 -14.87 -1.84
CA PHE A 60 -3.64 -16.05 -2.13
C PHE A 60 -4.21 -16.89 -3.28
N LEU A 61 -5.54 -17.04 -3.37
CA LEU A 61 -6.19 -17.74 -4.48
C LEU A 61 -5.87 -17.05 -5.82
N VAL A 62 -6.02 -15.73 -5.89
CA VAL A 62 -5.72 -14.96 -7.11
C VAL A 62 -4.24 -15.03 -7.45
N LEU A 63 -3.36 -14.92 -6.44
CA LEU A 63 -1.92 -15.03 -6.62
C LEU A 63 -1.55 -16.38 -7.24
N ILE A 64 -2.09 -17.48 -6.72
CA ILE A 64 -1.89 -18.84 -7.27
C ILE A 64 -2.41 -18.94 -8.70
N VAL A 65 -3.63 -18.45 -8.97
CA VAL A 65 -4.24 -18.50 -10.31
C VAL A 65 -3.39 -17.73 -11.33
N VAL A 66 -2.96 -16.50 -11.00
CA VAL A 66 -2.14 -15.68 -11.89
C VAL A 66 -0.74 -16.29 -12.07
N TRP A 67 -0.15 -16.81 -11.00
CA TRP A 67 1.16 -17.46 -11.00
C TRP A 67 1.19 -18.69 -11.90
N CYS A 68 0.21 -19.59 -11.75
CA CYS A 68 0.07 -20.83 -12.49
C CYS A 68 -0.41 -20.63 -13.94
N SER A 69 -0.97 -19.46 -14.28
CA SER A 69 -1.38 -19.16 -15.66
C SER A 69 -0.20 -19.31 -16.64
N PRO A 70 -0.39 -19.68 -17.91
CA PRO A 70 0.71 -19.81 -18.89
C PRO A 70 1.23 -18.45 -19.42
N SER A 71 0.85 -17.34 -18.79
CA SER A 71 1.16 -15.99 -19.24
C SER A 71 2.67 -15.66 -19.17
N ARG A 72 3.15 -14.79 -20.06
CA ARG A 72 4.55 -14.30 -20.03
C ARG A 72 4.76 -13.34 -18.87
N TRP A 73 5.97 -13.28 -18.32
CA TRP A 73 6.38 -12.34 -17.26
C TRP A 73 6.19 -10.86 -17.61
N ARG A 74 6.08 -10.50 -18.90
CA ARG A 74 5.68 -9.15 -19.34
C ARG A 74 4.31 -8.74 -18.82
N ILE A 75 3.39 -9.69 -18.70
CA ILE A 75 2.00 -9.49 -18.28
C ILE A 75 1.83 -9.93 -16.82
N LYS A 76 2.42 -11.07 -16.43
CA LYS A 76 2.29 -11.60 -15.07
C LYS A 76 2.83 -10.65 -14.01
N ALA A 77 4.03 -10.11 -14.19
CA ALA A 77 4.63 -9.25 -13.17
C ALA A 77 3.76 -8.03 -12.82
N PRO A 78 3.32 -7.17 -13.77
CA PRO A 78 2.47 -6.04 -13.41
C PRO A 78 1.10 -6.47 -12.84
N LEU A 79 0.53 -7.60 -13.27
CA LEU A 79 -0.70 -8.14 -12.66
C LEU A 79 -0.49 -8.54 -11.20
N LEU A 80 0.57 -9.29 -10.90
CA LEU A 80 0.89 -9.71 -9.53
C LEU A 80 1.22 -8.51 -8.64
N ILE A 81 1.92 -7.50 -9.16
CA ILE A 81 2.17 -6.24 -8.46
C ILE A 81 0.85 -5.51 -8.18
N GLY A 82 -0.07 -5.45 -9.14
CA GLY A 82 -1.38 -4.84 -8.94
C GLY A 82 -2.24 -5.56 -7.90
N VAL A 83 -2.26 -6.89 -7.94
CA VAL A 83 -2.92 -7.74 -6.94
C VAL A 83 -2.33 -7.49 -5.55
N PHE A 84 -1.00 -7.40 -5.44
CA PHE A 84 -0.30 -7.15 -4.18
C PHE A 84 -0.54 -5.73 -3.63
N ALA A 85 -0.47 -4.71 -4.49
CA ALA A 85 -0.76 -3.33 -4.13
C ALA A 85 -2.22 -3.15 -3.67
N PHE A 86 -3.16 -3.77 -4.40
CA PHE A 86 -4.58 -3.70 -4.06
C PHE A 86 -4.87 -4.43 -2.75
N TYR A 87 -4.24 -5.59 -2.53
CA TYR A 87 -4.30 -6.29 -1.24
C TYR A 87 -3.85 -5.39 -0.09
N GLY A 88 -2.67 -4.77 -0.21
CA GLY A 88 -2.14 -3.86 0.82
C GLY A 88 -3.05 -2.67 1.08
N LEU A 89 -3.58 -2.02 0.04
CA LEU A 89 -4.51 -0.90 0.18
C LEU A 89 -5.75 -1.28 1.00
N VAL A 90 -6.37 -2.41 0.67
CA VAL A 90 -7.58 -2.88 1.36
C VAL A 90 -7.26 -3.27 2.81
N VAL A 91 -6.17 -4.00 3.04
CA VAL A 91 -5.72 -4.38 4.40
C VAL A 91 -5.55 -3.15 5.27
N ILE A 92 -4.82 -2.14 4.80
CA ILE A 92 -4.60 -0.90 5.55
C ILE A 92 -5.91 -0.12 5.76
N SER A 93 -6.83 -0.15 4.79
CA SER A 93 -8.13 0.52 4.94
C SER A 93 -9.00 -0.13 6.01
N VAL A 94 -9.03 -1.46 6.07
CA VAL A 94 -9.77 -2.21 7.09
C VAL A 94 -9.10 -2.11 8.46
N ILE A 95 -7.75 -2.19 8.55
CA ILE A 95 -7.02 -2.01 9.82
C ILE A 95 -7.27 -0.61 10.41
N PHE A 96 -7.36 0.42 9.57
CA PHE A 96 -7.68 1.77 10.02
C PHE A 96 -9.18 2.09 9.99
N ASN A 97 -10.04 1.08 9.89
CA ASN A 97 -11.47 1.29 9.97
C ASN A 97 -11.83 1.89 11.35
N GLY A 98 -12.79 2.81 11.35
CA GLY A 98 -13.22 3.50 12.56
C GLY A 98 -12.29 4.59 13.13
N THR A 99 -11.17 4.90 12.46
CA THR A 99 -10.30 6.02 12.87
C THR A 99 -9.92 6.94 11.69
N PRO A 100 -9.83 8.26 11.90
CA PRO A 100 -9.25 9.16 10.91
C PRO A 100 -7.72 9.18 10.96
N PHE A 101 -7.11 8.61 12.00
CA PHE A 101 -5.67 8.63 12.22
C PHE A 101 -4.96 7.44 11.56
N GLY A 102 -3.66 7.60 11.29
CA GLY A 102 -2.79 6.49 10.90
C GLY A 102 -2.33 5.66 12.11
N PHE A 103 -1.38 4.75 11.86
CA PHE A 103 -0.78 3.90 12.89
C PHE A 103 -0.28 4.71 14.10
N ASN A 104 -0.56 4.25 15.33
CA ASN A 104 -0.30 4.92 16.61
C ASN A 104 -0.89 6.33 16.78
N GLY A 105 -1.69 6.84 15.85
CA GLY A 105 -2.31 8.16 15.93
C GLY A 105 -1.36 9.29 16.34
N CYS A 106 -1.68 9.99 17.43
CA CYS A 106 -0.85 11.06 17.99
C CYS A 106 0.10 10.58 19.09
N TRP A 107 0.49 9.30 19.10
CA TRP A 107 1.38 8.73 20.10
C TRP A 107 2.79 8.46 19.55
N GLY A 108 3.78 8.40 20.46
CA GLY A 108 5.20 8.21 20.11
C GLY A 108 5.69 9.22 19.07
N ASP A 109 6.46 8.75 18.09
CA ASP A 109 6.97 9.59 16.99
C ASP A 109 5.91 10.05 15.99
N GLN A 110 4.71 9.44 15.99
CA GLN A 110 3.68 9.78 15.01
C GLN A 110 3.06 11.15 15.24
N LYS A 111 3.10 11.66 16.48
CA LYS A 111 2.73 13.06 16.77
C LYS A 111 3.61 14.03 16.01
N PHE A 112 4.93 13.79 15.98
CA PHE A 112 5.89 14.65 15.28
C PHE A 112 5.66 14.63 13.76
N ARG A 113 5.33 13.46 13.22
CA ARG A 113 5.02 13.27 11.80
C ARG A 113 3.73 13.97 11.40
N THR A 114 2.70 13.84 12.23
CA THR A 114 1.44 14.57 12.06
C THR A 114 1.67 16.09 12.14
N SER A 115 2.48 16.56 13.10
CA SER A 115 2.87 17.95 13.24
C SER A 115 3.65 18.47 12.02
N MET A 116 4.53 17.67 11.40
CA MET A 116 5.20 18.06 10.15
C MET A 116 4.20 18.29 9.01
N VAL A 117 3.24 17.38 8.82
CA VAL A 117 2.22 17.55 7.78
C VAL A 117 1.40 18.82 8.05
N LEU A 118 0.98 19.03 9.30
CA LEU A 118 0.24 20.22 9.70
C LEU A 118 1.05 21.51 9.50
N LYS A 119 2.36 21.51 9.80
CA LYS A 119 3.23 22.66 9.56
C LYS A 119 3.35 22.94 8.07
N PHE A 120 3.54 21.91 7.25
CA PHE A 120 3.72 22.07 5.81
C PHE A 120 2.44 22.45 5.04
N THR A 121 1.26 22.42 5.68
CA THR A 121 0.05 23.00 5.07
C THR A 121 0.03 24.52 5.12
N THR A 122 0.79 25.16 6.01
CA THR A 122 0.86 26.63 6.12
C THR A 122 2.26 27.18 5.84
N TRP A 123 3.29 26.34 5.88
CA TRP A 123 4.70 26.73 5.74
C TRP A 123 5.40 25.97 4.62
N PHE A 124 6.02 26.69 3.67
CA PHE A 124 6.58 26.09 2.45
C PHE A 124 8.02 25.59 2.58
N ILE A 125 8.78 26.11 3.55
CA ILE A 125 10.20 25.79 3.70
C ILE A 125 10.35 24.58 4.65
N PRO A 126 11.02 23.49 4.24
CA PRO A 126 11.30 22.38 5.15
C PRO A 126 12.04 22.85 6.41
N GLY A 127 11.52 22.50 7.58
CA GLY A 127 12.10 22.85 8.87
C GLY A 127 11.56 21.94 9.96
N ASP A 128 12.11 22.07 11.17
CA ASP A 128 11.69 21.27 12.32
C ASP A 128 10.17 21.40 12.60
N TYR A 129 9.55 20.37 13.16
CA TYR A 129 8.11 20.38 13.40
C TYR A 129 7.69 21.23 14.60
N PHE A 130 8.63 21.61 15.49
CA PHE A 130 8.34 22.34 16.72
C PHE A 130 9.14 23.64 16.85
N TYR A 131 10.46 23.58 16.65
CA TYR A 131 11.35 24.71 16.85
C TYR A 131 11.50 25.55 15.58
N LYS A 132 11.68 26.86 15.78
CA LYS A 132 12.01 27.78 14.69
C LYS A 132 13.48 27.63 14.33
N ASP A 133 13.80 27.81 13.05
CA ASP A 133 15.18 27.90 12.53
C ASP A 133 16.05 26.64 12.73
N LEU A 134 15.44 25.50 13.09
CA LEU A 134 16.08 24.19 13.08
C LEU A 134 15.78 23.41 11.79
N PRO A 135 16.73 22.58 11.32
CA PRO A 135 16.48 21.69 10.19
C PRO A 135 15.39 20.67 10.52
N ALA A 136 14.74 20.13 9.49
CA ALA A 136 13.72 19.10 9.67
C ALA A 136 14.31 17.86 10.35
N PHE A 137 13.72 17.44 11.48
CA PHE A 137 14.15 16.25 12.23
C PHE A 137 14.02 14.96 11.42
N TYR A 138 13.02 14.86 10.53
CA TYR A 138 12.85 13.75 9.59
C TYR A 138 13.01 14.23 8.14
N PRO A 139 13.40 13.33 7.20
CA PRO A 139 13.37 13.62 5.77
C PRO A 139 12.01 14.20 5.32
N PRO A 140 11.97 15.45 4.84
CA PRO A 140 10.72 16.22 4.79
C PRO A 140 9.84 15.88 3.59
N ILE A 141 10.40 15.32 2.51
CA ILE A 141 9.73 15.21 1.20
C ILE A 141 8.41 14.43 1.28
N TYR A 142 8.38 13.33 2.04
CA TYR A 142 7.17 12.53 2.21
C TYR A 142 6.04 13.34 2.85
N TYR A 143 6.35 14.01 3.95
CA TYR A 143 5.37 14.81 4.70
C TYR A 143 4.95 16.07 3.96
N TYR A 144 5.86 16.69 3.22
CA TYR A 144 5.59 17.85 2.37
C TYR A 144 4.60 17.50 1.24
N MET A 145 4.78 16.35 0.58
CA MET A 145 3.85 15.87 -0.45
C MET A 145 2.45 15.59 0.12
N LEU A 146 2.37 15.01 1.32
CA LEU A 146 1.10 14.82 2.01
C LEU A 146 0.42 16.15 2.34
N ALA A 147 1.16 17.14 2.81
CA ALA A 147 0.62 18.46 3.09
C ALA A 147 0.15 19.19 1.82
N LEU A 148 0.86 19.01 0.70
CA LEU A 148 0.42 19.52 -0.60
C LEU A 148 -0.92 18.91 -1.02
N ILE A 149 -1.08 17.60 -0.90
CA ILE A 149 -2.35 16.91 -1.20
C ILE A 149 -3.47 17.41 -0.26
N ALA A 150 -3.19 17.55 1.04
CA ALA A 150 -4.15 18.12 1.99
C ALA A 150 -4.65 19.49 1.55
N ARG A 151 -3.76 20.39 1.13
CA ARG A 151 -4.12 21.72 0.63
C ARG A 151 -4.95 21.66 -0.65
N LEU A 152 -4.54 20.84 -1.62
CA LEU A 152 -5.19 20.75 -2.94
C LEU A 152 -6.63 20.22 -2.84
N PHE A 153 -6.89 19.30 -1.90
CA PHE A 153 -8.19 18.66 -1.74
C PHE A 153 -8.95 19.09 -0.49
N SER A 154 -8.46 20.12 0.22
CA SER A 154 -9.03 20.59 1.49
C SER A 154 -9.24 19.48 2.52
N ILE A 155 -8.32 18.51 2.57
CA ILE A 155 -8.34 17.40 3.52
C ILE A 155 -7.61 17.84 4.78
N GLU A 156 -8.19 17.56 5.95
CA GLU A 156 -7.55 17.85 7.23
C GLU A 156 -6.20 17.13 7.36
N ALA A 157 -5.15 17.88 7.71
CA ALA A 157 -3.78 17.39 7.71
C ALA A 157 -3.57 16.11 8.55
N PHE A 158 -4.27 15.97 9.69
CA PHE A 158 -4.12 14.80 10.56
C PHE A 158 -4.62 13.49 9.92
N LYS A 159 -5.52 13.57 8.93
CA LYS A 159 -5.99 12.41 8.15
C LYS A 159 -4.95 11.93 7.15
N MET A 160 -4.00 12.79 6.77
CA MET A 160 -3.07 12.49 5.69
C MET A 160 -2.06 11.40 6.03
N ILE A 161 -1.76 11.11 7.29
CA ILE A 161 -0.86 10.00 7.65
C ILE A 161 -1.52 8.65 7.29
N LYS A 162 -2.83 8.50 7.55
CA LYS A 162 -3.62 7.34 7.12
C LYS A 162 -3.65 7.23 5.59
N ILE A 163 -3.99 8.33 4.92
CA ILE A 163 -4.04 8.39 3.44
C ILE A 163 -2.68 8.10 2.83
N GLY A 164 -1.60 8.65 3.40
CA GLY A 164 -0.24 8.43 2.96
C GLY A 164 0.20 6.97 3.11
N SER A 165 -0.28 6.27 4.15
CA SER A 165 -0.06 4.84 4.33
C SER A 165 -0.79 4.04 3.24
N GLN A 166 -2.05 4.36 2.98
CA GLN A 166 -2.84 3.74 1.91
C GLN A 166 -2.19 3.94 0.53
N LEU A 167 -1.76 5.17 0.22
CA LEU A 167 -1.05 5.50 -1.01
C LEU A 167 0.30 4.78 -1.11
N LEU A 168 1.01 4.61 0.00
CA LEU A 168 2.29 3.89 0.01
C LEU A 168 2.09 2.42 -0.39
N TYR A 169 1.08 1.74 0.16
CA TYR A 169 0.78 0.35 -0.20
C TYR A 169 0.19 0.20 -1.61
N LEU A 170 -0.54 1.21 -2.10
CA LEU A 170 -1.06 1.20 -3.46
C LEU A 170 0.01 1.49 -4.51
N CYS A 171 0.79 2.56 -4.34
CA CYS A 171 1.69 3.07 -5.36
C CYS A 171 3.12 2.53 -5.20
N GLY A 172 3.57 2.29 -3.97
CA GLY A 172 4.93 1.88 -3.66
C GLY A 172 5.38 0.62 -4.40
N PRO A 173 4.58 -0.47 -4.44
CA PRO A 173 4.93 -1.68 -5.20
C PRO A 173 5.16 -1.41 -6.69
N PHE A 174 4.36 -0.54 -7.31
CA PHE A 174 4.53 -0.16 -8.72
C PHE A 174 5.79 0.66 -8.93
N ILE A 175 6.00 1.71 -8.13
CA ILE A 175 7.18 2.57 -8.23
C ILE A 175 8.44 1.72 -8.13
N LEU A 176 8.52 0.88 -7.11
CA LEU A 176 9.67 0.02 -6.87
C LEU A 176 9.87 -0.99 -8.02
N TYR A 177 8.80 -1.62 -8.50
CA TYR A 177 8.88 -2.53 -9.65
C TYR A 177 9.41 -1.82 -10.91
N PHE A 178 8.93 -0.61 -11.20
CA PHE A 178 9.32 0.13 -12.40
C PHE A 178 10.77 0.65 -12.35
N LEU A 179 11.29 0.95 -11.17
CA LEU A 179 12.69 1.28 -10.98
C LEU A 179 13.58 0.05 -11.17
N TRP A 180 13.29 -1.04 -10.45
CA TRP A 180 14.14 -2.23 -10.46
C TRP A 180 14.13 -2.99 -11.78
N ARG A 181 13.02 -2.99 -12.52
CA ARG A 181 12.96 -3.66 -13.83
C ARG A 181 13.86 -3.02 -14.91
N GLN A 182 14.44 -1.84 -14.63
CA GLN A 182 15.45 -1.23 -15.51
C GLN A 182 16.82 -1.89 -15.33
N LEU A 183 17.07 -2.48 -14.15
CA LEU A 183 18.35 -3.08 -13.76
C LEU A 183 18.32 -4.61 -13.84
N VAL A 184 17.18 -5.24 -13.52
CA VAL A 184 17.03 -6.70 -13.46
C VAL A 184 15.86 -7.21 -14.29
N SER A 185 15.78 -8.53 -14.49
CA SER A 185 14.65 -9.15 -15.18
C SER A 185 13.32 -8.86 -14.47
N ARG A 186 12.21 -8.84 -15.21
CA ARG A 186 10.87 -8.57 -14.64
C ARG A 186 10.50 -9.52 -13.49
N TYR A 187 10.98 -10.76 -13.55
CA TYR A 187 10.80 -11.73 -12.46
C TYR A 187 11.56 -11.29 -11.21
N ARG A 188 12.84 -10.96 -11.34
CA ARG A 188 13.67 -10.49 -10.22
C ARG A 188 13.14 -9.17 -9.65
N ALA A 189 12.72 -8.24 -10.49
CA ALA A 189 12.10 -6.99 -10.04
C ALA A 189 10.81 -7.23 -9.25
N PHE A 190 9.98 -8.20 -9.68
CA PHE A 190 8.81 -8.62 -8.90
C PHE A 190 9.21 -9.19 -7.53
N LEU A 191 10.21 -10.08 -7.49
CA LEU A 191 10.70 -10.64 -6.22
C LEU A 191 11.22 -9.55 -5.29
N VAL A 192 12.01 -8.60 -5.80
CA VAL A 192 12.48 -7.44 -5.04
C VAL A 192 11.33 -6.72 -4.35
N VAL A 193 10.26 -6.40 -5.07
CA VAL A 193 9.09 -5.74 -4.47
C VAL A 193 8.45 -6.58 -3.38
N LEU A 194 8.23 -7.87 -3.67
CA LEU A 194 7.61 -8.80 -2.73
C LEU A 194 8.43 -8.88 -1.43
N PHE A 195 9.75 -9.09 -1.55
CA PHE A 195 10.63 -9.21 -0.40
C PHE A 195 10.73 -7.90 0.40
N THR A 196 10.80 -6.76 -0.29
CA THR A 196 10.88 -5.44 0.36
C THR A 196 9.64 -5.17 1.21
N PHE A 197 8.43 -5.42 0.70
CA PHE A 197 7.22 -5.13 1.46
C PHE A 197 6.91 -6.18 2.54
N LEU A 198 7.24 -7.45 2.31
CA LEU A 198 6.96 -8.53 3.27
C LEU A 198 8.00 -8.60 4.40
N PHE A 199 9.29 -8.65 4.06
CA PHE A 199 10.33 -8.99 5.04
C PHE A 199 10.91 -7.78 5.75
N TYR A 200 11.04 -6.65 5.05
CA TYR A 200 11.47 -5.41 5.70
C TYR A 200 10.43 -4.90 6.72
N SER A 201 9.22 -5.44 6.69
CA SER A 201 8.13 -5.15 7.63
C SER A 201 8.02 -6.13 8.82
N MET A 202 8.88 -7.16 8.91
CA MET A 202 8.75 -8.24 9.91
C MET A 202 9.14 -7.81 11.33
N GLU A 203 10.23 -7.07 11.50
CA GLU A 203 10.70 -6.66 12.84
C GLU A 203 10.06 -5.37 13.34
N LYS A 204 9.76 -4.47 12.40
CA LYS A 204 9.07 -3.21 12.62
C LYS A 204 8.10 -3.04 11.48
N ILE A 205 6.90 -2.53 11.74
CA ILE A 205 5.95 -2.18 10.68
C ILE A 205 6.45 -0.88 10.00
N VAL A 206 7.65 -0.89 9.41
CA VAL A 206 8.36 0.29 8.90
C VAL A 206 7.53 1.09 7.89
N PRO A 207 6.78 0.47 6.96
CA PRO A 207 5.93 1.24 6.03
C PRO A 207 4.89 2.12 6.75
N LEU A 208 4.40 1.72 7.93
CA LEU A 208 3.43 2.49 8.71
C LEU A 208 4.10 3.34 9.80
N GLY A 209 5.08 2.76 10.49
CA GLY A 209 5.78 3.33 11.62
C GLY A 209 6.85 4.35 11.23
N ALA A 210 7.43 4.25 10.04
CA ALA A 210 8.43 5.18 9.53
C ALA A 210 8.40 5.22 7.98
N PRO A 211 7.30 5.69 7.36
CA PRO A 211 7.12 5.63 5.90
C PRO A 211 8.22 6.35 5.11
N HIS A 212 8.75 7.46 5.64
CA HIS A 212 9.87 8.17 5.02
C HIS A 212 11.13 7.31 4.95
N ALA A 213 11.44 6.56 6.01
CA ALA A 213 12.59 5.67 6.09
C ALA A 213 12.38 4.46 5.17
N PHE A 214 11.16 3.91 5.15
CA PHE A 214 10.80 2.85 4.20
C PHE A 214 11.04 3.29 2.77
N VAL A 215 10.53 4.45 2.37
CA VAL A 215 10.72 4.97 0.99
C VAL A 215 12.19 5.19 0.67
N ALA A 216 12.96 5.80 1.60
CA ALA A 216 14.40 6.02 1.39
C ALA A 216 15.14 4.68 1.22
N ASN A 217 14.91 3.73 2.13
CA ASN A 217 15.58 2.44 2.09
C ASN A 217 15.17 1.61 0.89
N ALA A 218 13.89 1.67 0.51
CA ALA A 218 13.37 0.96 -0.65
C ALA A 218 13.96 1.47 -1.98
N LEU A 219 14.37 2.73 -2.04
CA LEU A 219 14.90 3.33 -3.26
C LEU A 219 16.42 3.25 -3.38
N PHE A 220 17.13 3.28 -2.25
CA PHE A 220 18.58 3.51 -2.25
C PHE A 220 19.43 2.36 -1.70
N ILE A 221 18.84 1.35 -1.04
CA ILE A 221 19.61 0.20 -0.56
C ILE A 221 19.56 -0.91 -1.62
N PRO A 222 20.68 -1.23 -2.29
CA PRO A 222 20.77 -2.44 -3.08
C PRO A 222 20.78 -3.64 -2.12
N TRP A 223 19.71 -4.42 -2.13
CA TRP A 223 19.62 -5.73 -1.48
C TRP A 223 20.00 -6.85 -2.44
#